data_AF-R7ZDT4-F1
#
_entry.id   AF-R7ZDT4-F1
#
_cell.length_a   1.000
_cell.length_b   1.000
_cell.length_c   1.000
_cell.angle_alpha   90.00
_cell.angle_beta   90.00
_cell.angle_gamma   90.00
#
_symmetry.space_group_name_H-M   'P 1'
#
loop_
_entity.id
_entity.type
_entity.pdbx_description
1 polymer ?
#
loop_
_entity_poly.entity_id
_entity_poly.type
_entity_poly.pdbx_seq_one_letter_code
_entity_poly.pdbx_strand_id
1 'polypeptide(L)'
;MKKVVYEVNNDGYVIETYVAEVGLNDEISDIDKQHMVSITIPNGLFKPKWNGVKWIEGATQEEIDEITKVEPSPPNEREQTIELLKKQNQALSKMNTDLSKTNAELKKSIALHDGIISELVLKMFDEDTEVM
;
A
#
# COMPACT_ATOMS: atom_id res chain seq x y z
N MET A 1 19.05 22.06 -15.59
CA MET A 1 17.96 21.53 -14.73
C MET A 1 18.41 21.54 -13.28
N LYS A 2 17.52 21.47 -12.28
CA LYS A 2 17.93 21.44 -10.87
C LYS A 2 18.04 19.99 -10.38
N LYS A 3 19.13 19.65 -9.68
CA LYS A 3 19.38 18.33 -9.11
C LYS A 3 19.89 18.47 -7.67
N VAL A 4 19.66 17.43 -6.88
CA VAL A 4 20.25 17.31 -5.54
C VAL A 4 21.74 16.97 -5.68
N VAL A 5 22.58 17.68 -4.95
CA VAL A 5 24.03 17.44 -4.86
C VAL A 5 24.44 17.33 -3.40
N TYR A 6 25.53 16.61 -3.14
CA TYR A 6 25.95 16.25 -1.79
C TYR A 6 27.34 16.79 -1.50
N GLU A 7 27.47 17.54 -0.40
CA GLU A 7 28.76 17.85 0.18
C GLU A 7 29.19 16.66 1.05
N VAL A 8 30.41 16.18 0.86
CA VAL A 8 30.95 15.02 1.57
C VAL A 8 32.21 15.39 2.33
N ASN A 9 32.41 14.82 3.52
CA ASN A 9 33.62 15.01 4.29
C ASN A 9 34.80 14.21 3.71
N ASN A 10 35.99 14.33 4.33
CA ASN A 10 37.18 13.60 3.91
C ASN A 10 37.03 12.07 4.00
N ASP A 11 36.13 11.59 4.85
CA ASP A 11 35.80 10.18 4.96
C ASP A 11 34.74 9.75 3.93
N GLY A 12 34.17 10.67 3.15
CA GLY A 12 33.15 10.40 2.13
C GLY A 12 31.71 10.38 2.65
N TYR A 13 31.45 10.74 3.90
CA TYR A 13 30.09 10.84 4.44
C TYR A 13 29.45 12.19 4.10
N VAL A 14 28.14 12.18 3.83
CA VAL A 14 27.38 13.40 3.55
C VAL A 14 27.40 14.32 4.76
N ILE A 15 27.85 15.57 4.55
CA ILE A 15 27.76 16.67 5.51
C ILE A 15 26.43 17.39 5.32
N GLU A 16 26.16 17.82 4.08
CA GLU A 16 25.00 18.64 3.75
C GLU A 16 24.49 18.36 2.33
N THR A 17 23.21 18.63 2.10
CA THR A 17 22.51 18.39 0.84
C THR A 17 22.05 19.71 0.25
N TYR A 18 22.37 19.94 -1.01
CA TYR A 18 22.03 21.17 -1.72
C TYR A 18 21.25 20.88 -2.99
N VAL A 19 20.58 21.91 -3.50
CA VAL A 19 20.02 21.90 -4.85
C VAL A 19 20.90 22.78 -5.73
N ALA A 20 21.43 22.21 -6.79
CA ALA A 20 22.27 22.91 -7.76
C ALA A 20 21.69 22.83 -9.17
N GLU A 21 22.00 23.82 -9.99
CA GLU A 21 21.78 23.71 -11.43
C GLU A 21 22.85 22.82 -12.04
N VAL A 22 22.40 21.88 -12.86
CA VAL A 22 23.24 20.94 -13.60
C VAL A 22 22.95 21.06 -15.10
N GLY A 23 24.01 20.95 -15.89
CA GLY A 23 23.96 20.90 -17.35
C GLY A 23 23.43 19.56 -17.87
N LEU A 24 23.44 19.40 -19.20
CA LEU A 24 22.97 18.16 -19.87
C LEU A 24 23.84 16.93 -19.55
N ASN A 25 25.08 17.14 -19.11
CA ASN A 25 26.03 16.07 -18.78
C ASN A 25 26.18 15.83 -17.26
N ASP A 26 25.19 16.25 -16.44
CA ASP A 26 25.26 16.21 -14.96
C ASP A 26 26.41 17.03 -14.33
N GLU A 27 27.06 17.89 -15.12
CA GLU A 27 28.04 18.87 -14.65
C GLU A 27 27.36 19.98 -13.86
N ILE A 28 27.88 20.27 -12.66
CA ILE A 28 27.37 21.32 -11.78
C ILE A 28 27.78 22.69 -12.34
N SER A 29 26.80 23.52 -12.69
CA SER A 29 27.05 24.85 -13.26
C SER A 29 27.37 25.90 -12.20
N ASP A 30 26.98 25.65 -10.95
CA ASP A 30 27.26 26.51 -9.80
C ASP A 30 28.72 26.34 -9.35
N ILE A 31 29.53 27.39 -9.51
CA ILE A 31 30.98 27.34 -9.28
C ILE A 31 31.32 26.99 -7.83
N ASP A 32 30.50 27.45 -6.88
CA ASP A 32 30.70 27.20 -5.45
C ASP A 32 30.39 25.74 -5.08
N LYS A 33 29.75 24.99 -5.98
CA LYS A 33 29.29 23.61 -5.75
C LYS A 33 29.96 22.58 -6.66
N GLN A 34 30.92 22.97 -7.49
CA GLN A 34 31.61 22.03 -8.40
C GLN A 34 32.35 20.90 -7.69
N HIS A 35 32.70 21.09 -6.41
CA HIS A 35 33.35 20.08 -5.58
C HIS A 35 32.37 19.05 -4.97
N MET A 36 31.06 19.23 -5.17
CA MET A 36 30.01 18.38 -4.61
C MET A 36 29.72 17.17 -5.52
N VAL A 37 29.13 16.12 -4.94
CA VAL A 37 28.74 14.91 -5.67
C VAL A 37 27.34 15.07 -6.27
N SER A 38 27.21 14.97 -7.60
CA SER A 38 25.91 15.04 -8.31
C SER A 38 25.25 13.69 -8.58
N ILE A 39 25.91 12.59 -8.19
CA ILE A 39 25.41 11.23 -8.36
C ILE A 39 24.42 10.91 -7.24
N THR A 40 23.22 10.48 -7.62
CA THR A 40 22.15 10.14 -6.67
C THR A 40 22.54 8.96 -5.79
N ILE A 41 22.22 9.05 -4.51
CA ILE A 41 22.40 7.96 -3.54
C ILE A 41 21.44 6.80 -3.91
N PRO A 42 21.94 5.56 -4.10
CA PRO A 42 21.11 4.37 -4.29
C PRO A 42 20.25 4.08 -3.06
N ASN A 43 19.03 3.58 -3.28
CA ASN A 43 18.17 3.12 -2.20
C ASN A 43 18.77 1.90 -1.49
N GLY A 44 18.52 1.77 -0.17
CA GLY A 44 18.89 0.59 0.62
C GLY A 44 20.27 0.64 1.26
N LEU A 45 21.02 1.73 1.10
CA LEU A 45 22.27 1.96 1.83
C LEU A 45 21.98 2.60 3.19
N PHE A 46 22.57 2.05 4.25
CA PHE A 46 22.63 2.69 5.56
C PHE A 46 23.89 3.58 5.60
N LYS A 47 23.79 4.77 6.19
CA LYS A 47 24.87 5.78 6.22
C LYS A 47 25.73 5.84 4.92
N PRO A 48 25.14 6.19 3.77
CA PRO A 48 25.83 6.13 2.47
C PRO A 48 27.18 6.85 2.48
N LYS A 49 28.21 6.20 1.95
CA LYS A 49 29.59 6.71 1.90
C LYS A 49 30.07 6.83 0.46
N TRP A 50 30.61 7.98 0.08
CA TRP A 50 31.22 8.22 -1.22
C TRP A 50 32.65 7.70 -1.24
N ASN A 51 32.99 6.83 -2.18
CA ASN A 51 34.35 6.29 -2.30
C ASN A 51 35.20 6.96 -3.41
N GLY A 52 34.74 8.10 -3.95
CA GLY A 52 35.34 8.77 -5.11
C GLY A 52 34.75 8.36 -6.45
N VAL A 53 34.04 7.23 -6.52
CA VAL A 53 33.46 6.70 -7.78
C VAL A 53 31.97 6.42 -7.65
N LYS A 54 31.53 5.87 -6.52
CA LYS A 54 30.13 5.52 -6.24
C LYS A 54 29.82 5.57 -4.75
N TRP A 55 28.54 5.57 -4.44
CA TRP A 55 28.03 5.33 -3.09
C TRP A 55 28.19 3.86 -2.70
N ILE A 56 28.68 3.63 -1.49
CA ILE A 56 28.81 2.32 -0.85
C ILE A 56 28.14 2.33 0.52
N GLU A 57 27.88 1.13 1.06
CA GLU A 57 27.41 0.93 2.43
C GLU A 57 28.49 1.46 3.40
N GLY A 58 28.08 2.37 4.28
CA GLY A 58 28.98 3.04 5.21
C GLY A 58 28.72 2.70 6.68
N ALA A 59 27.59 2.06 6.98
CA ALA A 59 27.31 1.48 8.28
C ALA A 59 27.91 0.07 8.39
N THR A 60 28.33 -0.27 9.61
CA THR A 60 28.70 -1.64 9.98
C THR A 60 27.47 -2.53 10.10
N GLN A 61 27.65 -3.85 10.08
CA GLN A 61 26.53 -4.77 10.25
C GLN A 61 25.88 -4.57 11.63
N GLU A 62 26.68 -4.31 12.66
CA GLU A 62 26.20 -4.03 14.01
C GLU A 62 25.32 -2.78 14.06
N GLU A 63 25.72 -1.69 13.39
CA GLU A 63 24.89 -0.48 13.29
C GLU A 63 23.62 -0.71 12.48
N ILE A 64 23.70 -1.49 11.39
CA ILE A 64 22.52 -1.87 10.60
C ILE A 64 21.55 -2.68 11.46
N ASP A 65 22.07 -3.64 12.22
CA ASP A 65 21.28 -4.47 13.12
C ASP A 65 20.60 -3.61 14.20
N GLU A 66 21.29 -2.60 14.75
CA GLU A 66 20.69 -1.64 15.69
C GLU A 66 19.58 -0.80 15.05
N ILE A 67 19.80 -0.26 13.84
CA ILE A 67 18.82 0.57 13.11
C ILE A 67 17.60 -0.25 12.71
N THR A 68 17.81 -1.51 12.32
CA THR A 68 16.76 -2.40 11.82
C THR A 68 16.15 -3.28 12.89
N LYS A 69 16.64 -3.19 14.14
CA LYS A 69 16.09 -3.90 15.29
C LYS A 69 14.66 -3.45 15.52
N VAL A 70 13.72 -4.24 15.03
CA VAL A 70 12.32 -4.12 15.42
C VAL A 70 12.25 -4.50 16.89
N GLU A 71 12.01 -3.53 17.76
CA GLU A 71 11.67 -3.86 19.15
C GLU A 71 10.43 -4.77 19.12
N PRO A 72 10.49 -5.95 19.78
CA PRO A 72 9.30 -6.75 19.90
C PRO A 72 8.26 -5.91 20.62
N SER A 73 7.11 -5.64 19.98
CA SER A 73 5.98 -4.97 20.63
C SER A 73 5.74 -5.66 21.97
N PRO A 74 5.56 -4.92 23.06
CA PRO A 74 5.35 -5.52 24.37
C PRO A 74 4.19 -6.53 24.27
N PRO A 75 4.26 -7.69 24.95
CA PRO A 75 3.29 -8.78 24.80
C PRO A 75 1.82 -8.31 24.84
N ASN A 76 1.54 -7.29 25.65
CA ASN A 76 0.23 -6.69 25.83
C ASN A 76 -0.36 -6.07 24.54
N GLU A 77 0.43 -5.35 23.73
CA GLU A 77 -0.08 -4.72 22.50
C GLU A 77 -0.42 -5.77 21.43
N ARG A 78 0.41 -6.80 21.34
CA ARG A 78 0.17 -7.93 20.43
C ARG A 78 -1.06 -8.72 20.85
N GLU A 79 -1.22 -9.00 22.14
CA GLU A 79 -2.38 -9.68 22.69
C GLU A 79 -3.67 -8.88 22.46
N GLN A 80 -3.65 -7.56 22.70
CA GLN A 80 -4.77 -6.66 22.41
C GLN A 80 -5.14 -6.66 20.92
N THR A 81 -4.14 -6.62 20.04
CA THR A 81 -4.35 -6.67 18.58
C THR A 81 -4.97 -8.00 18.16
N ILE A 82 -4.49 -9.11 18.72
CA ILE A 82 -5.05 -10.45 18.46
C ILE A 82 -6.50 -10.53 18.95
N GLU A 83 -6.80 -9.99 20.13
CA GLU A 83 -8.16 -9.98 20.67
C GLU A 83 -9.11 -9.12 19.81
N LEU A 84 -8.65 -7.94 19.35
CA LEU A 84 -9.42 -7.07 18.47
C LEU A 84 -9.72 -7.76 17.13
N LEU A 85 -8.70 -8.38 16.52
CA LEU A 85 -8.86 -9.12 15.27
C LEU A 85 -9.83 -10.30 15.43
N LYS A 86 -9.79 -11.01 16.57
CA LYS A 86 -10.75 -12.06 16.89
C LYS A 86 -12.19 -11.51 16.97
N LYS A 87 -12.40 -10.39 17.66
CA LYS A 87 -13.72 -9.75 17.76
C LYS A 87 -14.25 -9.31 16.39
N GLN A 88 -13.39 -8.71 15.55
CA GLN A 88 -13.75 -8.31 14.19
C GLN A 88 -14.12 -9.52 13.32
N ASN A 89 -13.34 -10.60 13.35
CA ASN A 89 -13.63 -11.82 12.60
C ASN A 89 -14.95 -12.47 13.05
N GLN A 90 -15.25 -12.48 14.35
CA GLN A 90 -16.53 -12.95 14.86
C GLN A 90 -17.70 -12.10 14.38
N ALA A 91 -17.56 -10.77 14.38
CA ALA A 91 -18.60 -9.86 13.88
C ALA A 91 -18.84 -10.05 12.38
N LEU A 92 -17.78 -10.14 11.57
CA LEU A 92 -17.86 -10.41 10.14
C LEU A 92 -18.53 -11.77 9.85
N SER A 93 -18.18 -12.81 10.60
CA SER A 93 -18.81 -14.13 10.46
C SER A 93 -20.31 -14.10 10.76
N LYS A 94 -20.74 -13.36 11.77
CA LYS A 94 -22.17 -13.18 12.08
C LYS A 94 -22.89 -12.45 10.95
N MET A 95 -22.33 -11.32 10.50
CA MET A 95 -22.89 -10.53 9.40
C MET A 95 -23.04 -11.36 8.11
N ASN A 96 -22.03 -12.17 7.76
CA ASN A 96 -22.10 -13.05 6.60
C ASN A 96 -23.19 -14.12 6.74
N THR A 97 -23.40 -14.64 7.96
CA THR A 97 -24.45 -15.62 8.22
C THR A 97 -25.83 -14.98 8.04
N ASP A 98 -26.02 -13.77 8.56
CA ASP A 98 -27.30 -13.05 8.45
C ASP A 98 -27.58 -12.63 6.99
N LEU A 99 -26.58 -12.11 6.28
CA LEU A 99 -26.68 -11.84 4.84
C LEU A 99 -27.06 -13.09 4.04
N SER A 100 -26.47 -14.25 4.37
CA SER A 100 -26.81 -15.51 3.71
C SER A 100 -28.27 -15.92 3.96
N LYS A 101 -28.81 -15.69 5.17
CA LYS A 101 -30.22 -15.97 5.49
C LYS A 101 -31.15 -15.05 4.71
N THR A 102 -30.89 -13.75 4.74
CA THR A 102 -31.68 -12.75 3.99
C THR A 102 -31.70 -13.07 2.49
N ASN A 103 -30.55 -13.46 1.93
CA ASN A 103 -30.47 -13.88 0.53
C ASN A 103 -31.32 -15.13 0.23
N ALA A 104 -31.36 -16.10 1.15
CA ALA A 104 -32.20 -17.28 0.99
C ALA A 104 -33.70 -16.93 1.05
N GLU A 105 -34.09 -16.00 1.93
CA GLU A 105 -35.47 -15.51 2.04
C GLU A 105 -35.89 -14.72 0.80
N LEU A 106 -35.04 -13.82 0.30
CA LEU A 106 -35.29 -13.08 -0.94
C LEU A 106 -35.48 -14.02 -2.14
N LYS A 107 -34.63 -15.06 -2.27
CA LYS A 107 -34.78 -16.07 -3.32
C LYS A 107 -36.13 -16.79 -3.25
N LYS A 108 -36.61 -17.14 -2.04
CA LYS A 108 -37.92 -17.76 -1.85
C LYS A 108 -39.06 -16.81 -2.26
N SER A 109 -38.96 -15.53 -1.89
CA SER A 109 -39.95 -14.50 -2.25
C SER A 109 -40.02 -14.27 -3.77
N ILE A 110 -38.88 -14.19 -4.44
CA ILE A 110 -38.81 -14.07 -5.91
C ILE A 110 -39.49 -15.26 -6.58
N ALA A 111 -39.17 -16.49 -6.17
CA ALA A 111 -39.79 -17.69 -6.73
C ALA A 111 -41.32 -17.73 -6.54
N LEU A 112 -41.81 -17.20 -5.41
CA LEU A 112 -43.25 -17.07 -5.17
C LEU A 112 -43.90 -16.07 -6.13
N HIS A 113 -43.29 -14.89 -6.31
CA HIS A 113 -43.79 -13.87 -7.23
C HIS A 113 -43.79 -14.37 -8.69
N ASP A 114 -42.74 -15.06 -9.12
CA ASP A 114 -42.66 -15.64 -10.48
C ASP A 114 -43.80 -16.65 -10.73
N GLY A 115 -44.15 -17.44 -9.72
CA GLY A 115 -45.30 -18.35 -9.77
C GLY A 115 -46.63 -17.60 -9.93
N ILE A 116 -46.86 -16.55 -9.13
CA ILE A 116 -48.08 -15.72 -9.20
C ILE A 116 -48.20 -15.04 -10.57
N ILE A 117 -47.10 -14.49 -11.09
CA ILE A 117 -47.08 -13.87 -12.43
C ILE A 117 -47.45 -14.90 -13.50
N SER A 118 -46.89 -16.11 -13.42
CA SER A 118 -47.19 -17.19 -14.36
C SER A 118 -48.68 -17.57 -14.36
N GLU A 119 -49.30 -17.66 -13.18
CA GLU A 119 -50.74 -17.93 -13.05
C GLU A 119 -51.62 -16.79 -13.60
N LEU A 120 -51.25 -15.53 -13.34
CA LEU A 120 -51.99 -14.37 -13.86
C LEU A 120 -51.92 -14.30 -15.38
N VAL A 121 -50.73 -14.56 -15.95
CA VAL A 121 -50.53 -14.60 -17.40
C VAL A 121 -51.42 -15.67 -18.04
N LEU A 122 -51.46 -16.89 -17.47
CA LEU A 122 -52.33 -17.96 -17.99
C LEU A 122 -53.81 -17.56 -18.00
N LYS A 123 -54.31 -16.98 -16.89
CA LYS A 123 -55.71 -16.53 -16.80
C LYS A 123 -56.07 -15.44 -17.81
N MET A 124 -55.15 -14.53 -18.10
CA MET A 124 -55.37 -13.48 -19.10
C MET A 124 -55.42 -14.02 -20.53
N PHE A 125 -54.67 -15.08 -20.84
CA PHE A 125 -54.71 -15.71 -22.18
C PHE A 125 -55.90 -16.64 -22.37
N ASP A 126 -56.47 -17.22 -21.31
CA ASP A 126 -57.67 -18.05 -21.40
C ASP A 126 -58.94 -17.20 -21.72
N GLU A 127 -59.03 -15.96 -21.22
CA GLU A 127 -60.20 -15.08 -21.45
C GLU A 127 -60.30 -14.52 -22.88
N ASP A 128 -59.19 -14.43 -23.63
CA ASP A 128 -59.17 -13.92 -25.01
C ASP A 128 -59.51 -14.99 -26.08
N THR A 129 -59.70 -16.26 -25.68
CA THR A 129 -59.91 -17.38 -26.63
C THR A 129 -61.39 -17.72 -26.88
N GLU A 130 -62.33 -17.09 -26.17
CA GLU A 130 -63.76 -17.45 -26.21
C GLU A 130 -64.64 -16.57 -27.13
N VAL A 131 -64.04 -15.72 -27.98
CA VAL A 131 -64.78 -14.90 -28.95
C VAL A 131 -64.27 -15.12 -30.38
N MET A 132 -64.64 -16.25 -30.99
CA MET A 132 -64.81 -16.40 -32.45
C MET A 132 -65.86 -17.47 -32.79
#